data_AF-A0AAU3ZWC6-F1
#
_entry.id   AF-A0AAU3ZWC6-F1
#
_cell.length_a   1.000
_cell.length_b   1.000
_cell.length_c   1.000
_cell.angle_alpha   90.00
_cell.angle_beta   90.00
_cell.angle_gamma   90.00
#
_symmetry.space_group_name_H-M   'P 1'
#
loop_
_entity.id
_entity.type
_entity.pdbx_description
1 polymer ?
#
loop_
_entity_poly.entity_id
_entity_poly.type
_entity_poly.pdbx_seq_one_letter_code
_entity_poly.pdbx_strand_id
1 'polypeptide(L)' 'MAEGRIRNPHEAAAALAHGAHSVVVGTAITAPTALTATFVSELAQP' A
#
# COMPACT_ATOMS: atom_id res chain seq x y z
N MET A 1 -1.37 -9.17 -13.20
CA MET A 1 -1.19 -7.80 -12.67
C MET A 1 -1.91 -7.74 -11.33
N ALA A 2 -1.26 -7.26 -10.28
CA ALA A 2 -1.89 -7.06 -8.97
C ALA A 2 -2.16 -5.57 -8.75
N GLU A 3 -3.34 -5.24 -8.27
CA GLU A 3 -3.73 -3.87 -7.93
C GLU A 3 -4.70 -3.83 -6.76
N GLY A 4 -4.77 -2.68 -6.10
CA GLY A 4 -5.67 -2.45 -4.97
C GLY A 4 -5.12 -2.96 -3.64
N ARG A 5 -5.29 -2.15 -2.59
CA ARG A 5 -4.91 -2.46 -1.20
C ARG A 5 -3.45 -2.87 -0.96
N ILE A 6 -2.54 -2.63 -1.91
CA ILE A 6 -1.10 -2.68 -1.67
C ILE A 6 -0.70 -1.45 -0.87
N ARG A 7 -0.44 -1.64 0.42
CA ARG A 7 -0.22 -0.60 1.43
C ARG A 7 1.25 -0.36 1.73
N ASN A 8 2.11 -1.35 1.49
CA ASN A 8 3.54 -1.25 1.80
C ASN A 8 4.41 -2.02 0.76
N PRO A 9 5.74 -1.79 0.76
CA PRO A 9 6.65 -2.45 -0.17
C PRO A 9 6.68 -3.99 -0.05
N HIS A 10 6.47 -4.55 1.14
CA HIS A 10 6.49 -6.00 1.35
C HIS A 10 5.29 -6.68 0.68
N GLU A 11 4.12 -6.07 0.71
CA GLU A 11 2.93 -6.56 0.00
C GLU A 11 3.13 -6.53 -1.53
N ALA A 12 3.77 -5.47 -2.06
CA ALA A 12 4.11 -5.40 -3.48
C ALA A 12 5.08 -6.51 -3.89
N ALA A 13 6.14 -6.73 -3.09
CA ALA A 13 7.11 -7.80 -3.32
C ALA A 13 6.44 -9.19 -3.24
N ALA A 14 5.54 -9.39 -2.27
CA ALA A 14 4.78 -10.62 -2.15
C ALA A 14 3.92 -10.87 -3.40
N ALA A 15 3.22 -9.85 -3.91
CA ALA A 15 2.41 -10.00 -5.12
C ALA A 15 3.24 -10.46 -6.33
N LEU A 16 4.44 -9.89 -6.51
CA LEU A 16 5.39 -10.32 -7.55
C LEU A 16 5.84 -11.78 -7.32
N ALA A 17 6.21 -12.14 -6.10
CA ALA A 17 6.63 -13.50 -5.75
C ALA A 17 5.52 -14.56 -5.98
N HIS A 18 4.25 -14.17 -5.86
CA HIS A 18 3.09 -15.02 -6.13
C HIS A 18 2.67 -15.02 -7.62
N GLY A 19 3.50 -14.49 -8.51
CA GLY A 19 3.33 -14.60 -9.96
C GLY A 19 2.63 -13.40 -10.63
N ALA A 20 2.44 -12.29 -9.93
CA ALA A 20 1.97 -11.08 -10.59
C ALA A 20 3.04 -10.57 -11.57
N HIS A 21 2.68 -10.42 -12.85
CA HIS A 21 3.57 -9.82 -13.85
C HIS A 21 4.01 -8.38 -13.52
N SER A 22 3.12 -7.63 -12.86
CA SER A 22 3.33 -6.24 -12.45
C SER A 22 2.42 -5.90 -11.28
N VAL A 23 2.76 -4.82 -10.55
CA VAL A 23 2.00 -4.31 -9.40
C VAL A 23 1.70 -2.83 -9.62
N VAL A 24 0.45 -2.43 -9.41
CA VAL A 24 0.02 -1.03 -9.44
C VAL A 24 -0.29 -0.56 -8.03
N VAL A 25 0.34 0.54 -7.62
CA VAL A 25 0.16 1.14 -6.29
C VAL A 25 -0.35 2.56 -6.44
N GLY A 26 -1.53 2.82 -5.88
CA GLY A 26 -2.19 4.13 -5.89
C GLY A 26 -2.08 4.82 -4.54
N THR A 27 -3.09 4.64 -3.68
CA THR A 27 -3.28 5.36 -2.41
C THR A 27 -2.03 5.44 -1.53
N ALA A 28 -1.25 4.37 -1.44
CA ALA A 28 -0.03 4.32 -0.63
C ALA A 28 1.15 5.14 -1.18
N ILE A 29 1.03 5.74 -2.38
CA ILE A 29 2.06 6.59 -3.00
C ILE A 29 1.50 7.96 -3.37
N THR A 30 0.34 8.03 -4.04
CA THR A 30 -0.13 9.25 -4.71
C THR A 30 -1.32 9.93 -4.06
N ALA A 31 -1.83 9.41 -2.93
CA ALA A 31 -2.93 10.01 -2.19
C ALA A 31 -2.45 10.55 -0.82
N PRO A 32 -1.80 11.73 -0.78
CA PRO A 32 -1.17 12.24 0.44
C PRO A 32 -2.15 12.42 1.61
N THR A 33 -3.39 12.85 1.35
CA THR A 33 -4.42 12.95 2.41
C THR A 33 -4.74 11.60 3.05
N ALA A 34 -4.84 10.53 2.25
CA ALA A 34 -5.13 9.20 2.76
C ALA A 34 -3.92 8.58 3.50
N LEU A 35 -2.70 8.84 3.00
CA LEU A 35 -1.45 8.51 3.68
C LEU A 35 -1.39 9.17 5.05
N THR A 36 -1.56 10.49 5.13
CA THR A 36 -1.55 11.23 6.40
C THR A 36 -2.62 10.74 7.37
N ALA A 37 -3.83 10.44 6.89
CA ALA A 37 -4.89 9.89 7.73
C ALA A 37 -4.51 8.54 8.37
N THR A 38 -3.76 7.70 7.63
CA THR A 38 -3.24 6.42 8.16
C THR A 38 -2.24 6.66 9.30
N PHE A 39 -1.28 7.57 9.09
CA PHE A 39 -0.32 7.96 10.15
C PHE A 39 -1.01 8.48 11.41
N VAL A 40 -1.99 9.38 11.26
CA VAL A 40 -2.76 9.92 12.39
C VAL A 40 -3.49 8.80 13.13
N SER A 41 -4.15 7.90 12.39
CA SER A 41 -4.89 6.78 12.98
C SER A 41 -4.00 5.81 13.75
N GLU A 42 -2.79 5.55 13.26
CA GLU A 42 -1.84 4.64 13.92
C GLU A 42 -1.21 5.26 15.16
N LEU A 43 -0.84 6.55 15.11
CA LEU A 43 -0.29 7.27 16.25
C LEU A 43 -1.30 7.50 17.39
N ALA A 44 -2.59 7.49 17.08
CA ALA A 44 -3.67 7.64 18.06
C ALA A 44 -4.07 6.34 18.77
N GLN A 45 -3.49 5.19 18.39
CA GLN A 45 -3.72 3.93 19.12
C GLN A 45 -2.95 3.95 20.46
N PRO A 46 -3.60 3.58 21.58
CA PRO A 46 -2.98 3.57 22.91
C PRO A 46 -1.93 2.47 23.09
#